data_AF-A0A942UPV0-F1
#
_entry.id   AF-A0A942UPV0-F1
#
_cell.length_a   1.000
_cell.length_b   1.000
_cell.length_c   1.000
_cell.angle_alpha   90.00
_cell.angle_beta   90.00
_cell.angle_gamma   90.00
#
_symmetry.space_group_name_H-M   'P 1'
#
loop_
_entity.id
_entity.type
_entity.pdbx_description
1 polymer ?
#
loop_
_entity_poly.entity_id
_entity_poly.type
_entity_poly.pdbx_seq_one_letter_code
_entity_poly.pdbx_strand_id
1 'polypeptide(L)'
;MIVKDNGIPRKVQVFCAKLSSEKAEFIHAYPRQSSEFFFDGLNKAVVFFGGIPRKFIFDNLTQTVKEVEKGNDRILQDEFCGPAKGNEKVLVENLVKYTGNNYFLPYLDFKGFNELNNWLLNKCWNRLQTKKNVRL
;
A
#
# COMPACT_ATOMS: atom_id res chain seq x y z
N MET A 1 5.19 10.28 -1.44
CA MET A 1 5.96 10.62 -0.22
C MET A 1 7.30 11.24 -0.62
N ILE A 2 8.02 11.86 0.31
CA ILE A 2 9.37 12.42 0.08
C ILE A 2 10.37 11.66 0.96
N VAL A 3 11.50 11.29 0.37
CA VAL A 3 12.67 10.70 1.05
C VAL A 3 13.93 11.43 0.58
N LYS A 4 15.08 11.17 1.20
CA LYS A 4 16.39 11.50 0.65
C LYS A 4 17.01 10.23 0.07
N ASP A 5 17.54 10.34 -1.15
CA ASP A 5 18.30 9.28 -1.83
C ASP A 5 19.76 9.73 -1.90
N ASN A 6 20.58 9.21 -0.98
CA ASN A 6 21.94 9.72 -0.73
C ASN A 6 21.98 11.24 -0.47
N GLY A 7 21.16 11.72 0.45
CA GLY A 7 21.06 13.13 0.82
C GLY A 7 20.24 14.00 -0.14
N ILE A 8 19.88 13.49 -1.32
CA ILE A 8 19.13 14.25 -2.34
C ILE A 8 17.63 14.02 -2.16
N PRO A 9 16.81 15.06 -1.93
CA PRO A 9 15.36 14.91 -1.82
C PRO A 9 14.75 14.29 -3.09
N ARG A 10 14.00 13.21 -2.93
CA ARG A 10 13.35 12.46 -3.99
C ARG A 10 11.89 12.21 -3.66
N LYS A 11 11.01 12.57 -4.60
CA LYS A 11 9.59 12.19 -4.53
C LYS A 11 9.46 10.72 -4.95
N VAL A 12 8.78 9.92 -4.12
CA VAL A 12 8.49 8.51 -4.36
C VAL A 12 6.99 8.25 -4.37
N GLN A 13 6.58 7.28 -5.16
CA GLN A 13 5.21 6.76 -5.12
C GLN A 13 5.14 5.63 -4.10
N VAL A 14 4.05 5.56 -3.34
CA VAL A 14 3.93 4.58 -2.26
C VAL A 14 2.62 3.83 -2.41
N PHE A 15 2.75 2.52 -2.58
CA PHE A 15 1.64 1.59 -2.51
C PHE A 15 1.33 1.33 -1.02
N CYS A 16 0.07 1.54 -0.64
CA CYS A 16 -0.42 1.29 0.71
C CYS A 16 -1.57 0.28 0.63
N ALA A 17 -1.47 -0.82 1.38
CA ALA A 17 -2.55 -1.79 1.51
C ALA A 17 -2.80 -2.13 2.97
N LYS A 18 -4.06 -2.39 3.32
CA LYS A 18 -4.46 -2.79 4.66
C LYS A 18 -5.65 -3.73 4.57
N LEU A 19 -5.60 -4.85 5.29
CA LEU A 19 -6.79 -5.67 5.49
C LEU A 19 -7.66 -5.03 6.56
N SER A 20 -8.97 -4.94 6.34
CA SER A 20 -9.92 -4.38 7.33
C SER A 20 -9.92 -5.16 8.66
N SER A 21 -9.63 -6.46 8.61
CA SER A 21 -9.46 -7.31 9.79
C SER A 21 -8.14 -7.10 10.53
N GLU A 22 -7.17 -6.45 9.88
CA GLU A 22 -5.82 -6.27 10.41
C GLU A 22 -5.51 -4.81 10.76
N LYS A 23 -4.83 -4.64 11.89
CA LYS A 23 -4.28 -3.33 12.28
C LYS A 23 -2.99 -3.01 11.55
N ALA A 24 -2.30 -4.01 11.00
CA ALA A 24 -1.08 -3.81 10.24
C ALA A 24 -1.40 -3.46 8.79
N GLU A 25 -0.53 -2.67 8.19
CA GLU A 25 -0.58 -2.28 6.79
C GLU A 25 0.70 -2.75 6.10
N PHE A 26 0.60 -2.93 4.79
CA PHE A 26 1.71 -3.21 3.91
C PHE A 26 2.03 -1.95 3.10
N ILE A 27 3.30 -1.54 3.13
CA ILE A 27 3.78 -0.33 2.46
C ILE A 27 4.95 -0.69 1.55
N HIS A 28 4.93 -0.20 0.31
CA HIS A 28 6.02 -0.37 -0.65
C HIS A 28 6.22 0.88 -1.50
N ALA A 29 7.46 1.28 -1.73
CA ALA A 29 7.83 2.46 -2.49
C ALA A 29 8.30 2.13 -3.91
N TYR A 30 7.92 2.97 -4.86
CA TYR A 30 8.21 2.87 -6.30
C TYR A 30 8.71 4.20 -6.88
N PRO A 31 9.49 4.15 -7.98
CA PRO A 31 10.02 5.35 -8.63
C PRO A 31 8.96 6.19 -9.35
N ARG A 32 7.87 5.58 -9.81
CA ARG A 32 6.78 6.25 -10.53
C ARG A 32 5.45 5.51 -10.34
N GLN A 33 4.36 6.13 -10.77
CA GLN A 33 3.05 5.51 -10.79
C GLN A 33 2.89 4.80 -12.14
N SER A 34 2.58 3.50 -12.12
CA SER A 34 2.23 2.72 -13.31
C SER A 34 1.42 1.50 -12.90
N SER A 35 0.68 0.91 -13.86
CA SER A 35 -0.03 -0.35 -13.61
C SER A 35 0.92 -1.48 -13.24
N GLU A 36 2.12 -1.53 -13.82
CA GLU A 36 3.11 -2.57 -13.50
C GLU A 36 3.47 -2.54 -12.01
N PHE A 37 3.78 -1.35 -11.49
CA PHE A 37 4.10 -1.18 -10.07
C PHE A 37 2.88 -1.35 -9.15
N PHE A 38 1.69 -1.02 -9.64
CA PHE A 38 0.47 -1.29 -8.89
C PHE A 38 0.23 -2.80 -8.72
N PHE A 39 0.30 -3.59 -9.78
CA PHE A 39 0.14 -5.05 -9.72
C PHE A 39 1.27 -5.73 -8.94
N ASP A 40 2.50 -5.26 -9.07
CA ASP A 40 3.63 -5.72 -8.25
C ASP A 40 3.39 -5.44 -6.76
N GLY A 41 2.89 -4.23 -6.43
CA GLY A 41 2.51 -3.87 -5.05
C GLY A 41 1.41 -4.76 -4.50
N LEU A 42 0.40 -5.06 -5.32
CA LEU A 42 -0.71 -5.95 -4.96
C LEU A 42 -0.22 -7.38 -4.70
N ASN A 43 0.61 -7.93 -5.58
CA ASN A 43 1.20 -9.27 -5.43
C ASN A 43 2.02 -9.36 -4.14
N LYS A 44 2.89 -8.38 -3.89
CA LYS A 44 3.68 -8.32 -2.66
C LYS A 44 2.82 -8.21 -1.40
N ALA A 45 1.73 -7.45 -1.46
CA ALA A 45 0.80 -7.33 -0.35
C ALA A 45 0.10 -8.67 -0.03
N VAL A 46 -0.39 -9.37 -1.05
CA VAL A 46 -0.99 -10.71 -0.90
C VAL A 46 -0.01 -11.69 -0.25
N VAL A 47 1.25 -11.70 -0.71
CA VAL A 47 2.31 -12.52 -0.12
C VAL A 47 2.56 -12.12 1.34
N PHE A 48 2.68 -10.83 1.63
CA PHE A 48 2.90 -10.31 3.00
C PHE A 48 1.78 -10.72 3.97
N PHE A 49 0.52 -10.64 3.54
CA PHE A 49 -0.62 -11.04 4.37
C PHE A 49 -0.84 -12.56 4.42
N GLY A 50 -0.12 -13.34 3.61
CA GLY A 50 -0.23 -14.79 3.58
C GLY A 50 -1.52 -15.32 2.96
N GLY A 51 -2.19 -14.53 2.11
CA GLY A 51 -3.44 -14.93 1.49
C GLY A 51 -4.08 -13.87 0.62
N ILE A 52 -5.04 -14.30 -0.21
CA ILE A 52 -5.82 -13.43 -1.10
C ILE A 52 -7.09 -12.99 -0.36
N PRO A 53 -7.34 -11.69 -0.18
CA PRO A 53 -8.58 -11.23 0.43
C PRO A 53 -9.78 -11.52 -0.48
N ARG A 54 -10.97 -11.68 0.13
CA ARG A 54 -12.22 -11.94 -0.62
C ARG A 54 -12.67 -10.75 -1.47
N LYS A 55 -12.23 -9.54 -1.12
CA LYS A 55 -12.62 -8.29 -1.77
C LYS A 55 -11.45 -7.32 -1.75
N PHE A 56 -11.26 -6.61 -2.86
CA PHE A 56 -10.32 -5.50 -2.96
C PHE A 56 -11.10 -4.19 -3.05
N ILE A 57 -10.60 -3.15 -2.39
CA ILE A 57 -11.14 -1.80 -2.46
C ILE A 57 -9.95 -0.90 -2.79
N PHE A 58 -10.08 -0.10 -3.83
CA PHE A 58 -9.04 0.80 -4.31
C PHE A 58 -9.56 2.24 -4.28
N ASP A 59 -8.71 3.16 -3.82
CA ASP A 59 -9.01 4.59 -3.93
C ASP A 59 -8.60 5.07 -5.32
N ASN A 60 -9.59 5.51 -6.11
CA ASN A 60 -9.45 6.12 -7.43
C ASN A 60 -8.46 5.44 -8.40
N LEU A 61 -8.86 4.27 -8.93
CA LEU A 61 -8.26 3.73 -10.14
C LEU A 61 -8.72 4.54 -11.36
N THR A 62 -8.02 5.61 -11.73
CA THR A 62 -8.29 6.27 -13.02
C THR A 62 -7.84 5.36 -14.17
N GLN A 63 -8.78 5.06 -15.09
CA GLN A 63 -8.70 4.47 -16.44
C GLN A 63 -7.82 3.23 -16.71
N THR A 64 -6.66 3.06 -16.09
CA THR A 64 -5.66 2.05 -16.46
C THR A 64 -6.04 0.61 -16.05
N VAL A 65 -7.04 0.44 -15.19
CA VAL A 65 -7.58 -0.90 -14.86
C VAL A 65 -8.71 -1.31 -15.81
N LYS A 66 -9.38 -0.35 -16.47
CA LYS A 66 -10.44 -0.64 -17.46
C LYS A 66 -9.93 -1.41 -18.69
N GLU A 67 -8.65 -1.27 -19.04
CA GLU A 67 -8.05 -2.00 -20.16
C GLU A 67 -7.73 -3.47 -19.81
N VAL A 68 -7.49 -3.77 -18.53
CA VAL A 68 -7.14 -5.12 -18.06
C VAL A 68 -8.39 -6.00 -17.90
N GLU A 69 -9.58 -5.40 -17.78
CA GLU A 69 -10.87 -6.11 -17.67
C GLU A 69 -11.27 -6.92 -18.92
N LYS A 70 -10.61 -6.75 -20.07
CA LYS A 70 -10.97 -7.48 -21.30
C LYS A 70 -10.39 -8.91 -21.40
N GLY A 71 -9.55 -9.34 -20.45
CA GLY A 71 -8.92 -10.66 -20.47
C GLY A 71 -9.40 -11.55 -19.32
N ASN A 72 -10.23 -12.54 -19.63
CA ASN A 72 -10.65 -13.73 -18.86
C ASN A 72 -10.40 -13.78 -17.34
N ASP A 73 -11.51 -13.87 -16.60
CA ASP A 73 -11.67 -14.47 -15.27
C ASP A 73 -10.66 -14.08 -14.19
N ARG A 74 -10.93 -12.94 -13.54
CA ARG A 74 -10.73 -12.73 -12.09
C ARG A 74 -11.69 -11.65 -11.64
N ILE A 75 -12.61 -12.00 -10.74
CA ILE A 75 -13.60 -11.10 -10.14
C ILE A 75 -12.88 -9.98 -9.38
N LEU A 76 -12.57 -8.89 -10.08
CA LEU A 76 -12.41 -7.56 -9.52
C LEU A 76 -13.83 -7.03 -9.36
N GLN A 77 -14.46 -7.31 -8.21
CA GLN A 77 -15.76 -6.71 -7.92
C GLN A 77 -15.56 -5.21 -7.80
N ASP A 78 -15.97 -4.55 -8.88
CA ASP A 78 -15.90 -3.13 -9.10
C ASP A 78 -16.92 -2.42 -8.20
N GLU A 79 -16.52 -2.15 -6.97
CA GLU A 79 -17.13 -1.06 -6.22
C GLU A 79 -16.12 0.07 -6.17
N PHE A 80 -15.99 0.79 -7.29
CA PHE A 80 -15.63 2.19 -7.23
C PHE A 80 -16.41 2.83 -6.09
N CYS A 81 -15.72 3.54 -5.20
CA CYS A 81 -16.31 4.25 -4.08
C CYS A 81 -17.32 5.27 -4.63
N GLY A 82 -18.58 4.85 -4.82
CA GLY A 82 -19.66 5.72 -5.21
C GLY A 82 -19.86 6.81 -4.15
N PRO A 83 -20.47 7.94 -4.50
CA PRO A 83 -20.62 9.11 -3.62
C PRO A 83 -21.32 8.84 -2.27
N ALA A 84 -21.85 7.63 -2.04
CA ALA A 84 -22.53 7.19 -0.83
C ALA A 84 -21.66 6.40 0.19
N LYS A 85 -20.37 6.12 -0.07
CA LYS A 85 -19.51 5.34 0.86
C LYS A 85 -18.43 6.18 1.56
N GLY A 86 -18.85 7.19 2.32
CA GLY A 86 -17.95 8.08 3.07
C GLY A 86 -16.94 7.35 3.99
N ASN A 87 -17.32 6.20 4.57
CA ASN A 87 -16.47 5.48 5.52
C ASN A 87 -15.22 4.86 4.89
N GLU A 88 -15.30 4.32 3.68
CA GLU A 88 -14.18 3.61 3.03
C GLU A 88 -13.12 4.60 2.52
N LYS A 89 -13.56 5.73 1.96
CA LYS A 89 -12.66 6.82 1.57
C LYS A 89 -11.89 7.39 2.77
N VAL A 90 -12.58 7.58 3.90
CA VAL A 90 -11.96 8.03 5.16
C VAL A 90 -10.88 7.04 5.63
N LEU A 91 -11.09 5.74 5.48
CA LEU A 91 -10.07 4.73 5.84
C LEU A 91 -8.81 4.85 4.97
N VAL A 92 -8.95 5.04 3.66
CA VAL A 92 -7.79 5.16 2.77
C VAL A 92 -7.05 6.47 3.01
N GLU A 93 -7.75 7.60 3.14
CA GLU A 93 -7.13 8.88 3.47
C GLU A 93 -6.37 8.82 4.81
N ASN A 94 -6.96 8.17 5.81
CA ASN A 94 -6.31 7.96 7.09
C ASN A 94 -5.07 7.06 6.97
N LEU A 95 -5.10 6.03 6.14
CA LEU A 95 -3.94 5.16 5.89
C LEU A 95 -2.80 5.93 5.23
N VAL A 96 -3.08 6.77 4.24
CA VAL A 96 -2.07 7.59 3.55
C VAL A 96 -1.44 8.59 4.53
N LYS A 97 -2.27 9.29 5.31
CA LYS A 97 -1.79 10.22 6.36
C LYS A 97 -0.95 9.49 7.41
N TYR A 98 -1.44 8.35 7.91
CA TYR A 98 -0.71 7.51 8.85
C TYR A 98 0.65 7.10 8.29
N THR A 99 0.66 6.66 7.03
CA THR A 99 1.88 6.21 6.35
C THR A 99 2.91 7.32 6.27
N GLY A 100 2.51 8.52 5.83
CA GLY A 100 3.40 9.68 5.77
C GLY A 100 4.00 10.01 7.13
N ASN A 101 3.17 10.09 8.17
CA ASN A 101 3.59 10.51 9.50
C ASN A 101 4.45 9.49 10.25
N ASN A 102 4.25 8.18 10.00
CA ASN A 102 4.93 7.13 10.75
C ASN A 102 6.14 6.53 10.00
N TYR A 103 6.18 6.65 8.67
CA TYR A 103 7.22 6.03 7.85
C TYR A 103 8.07 7.00 7.04
N PHE A 104 7.64 8.25 6.87
CA PHE A 104 8.36 9.20 6.01
C PHE A 104 8.69 10.51 6.73
N LEU A 105 8.40 10.60 8.04
CA LEU A 105 8.75 11.72 8.90
C LEU A 105 9.52 11.25 10.14
N PRO A 106 10.65 11.91 10.49
CA PRO A 106 11.37 12.90 9.68
C PRO A 106 11.84 12.29 8.34
N TYR A 107 12.21 13.12 7.36
CA TYR A 107 12.66 12.62 6.06
C TYR A 107 13.82 11.65 6.23
N LEU A 108 13.59 10.41 5.81
CA LEU A 108 14.57 9.34 5.88
C LEU A 108 15.54 9.45 4.71
N ASP A 109 16.79 9.10 4.96
CA ASP A 109 17.85 9.02 3.96
C ASP A 109 18.21 7.56 3.71
N PHE A 110 18.12 7.14 2.45
CA PHE A 110 18.36 5.77 2.04
C PHE A 110 19.16 5.76 0.74
N LYS A 111 19.84 4.64 0.45
CA LYS A 111 20.51 4.39 -0.81
C LYS A 111 19.63 3.55 -1.72
N GLY A 112 18.77 4.24 -2.48
CA GLY A 112 17.86 3.63 -3.45
C GLY A 112 16.67 2.85 -2.86
N PHE A 113 15.86 2.28 -3.76
CA PHE A 113 14.57 1.66 -3.39
C PHE A 113 14.70 0.36 -2.60
N ASN A 114 15.76 -0.42 -2.81
CA ASN A 114 15.93 -1.70 -2.10
C ASN A 114 16.08 -1.48 -0.60
N GLU A 115 16.92 -0.53 -0.19
CA GLU A 115 17.13 -0.21 1.22
C GLU A 115 15.85 0.37 1.86
N LEU A 116 15.23 1.34 1.19
CA LEU A 116 13.96 1.92 1.62
C LEU A 116 12.88 0.85 1.80
N ASN A 117 12.71 -0.05 0.82
CA ASN A 117 11.68 -1.08 0.87
C ASN A 117 11.96 -2.17 1.90
N ASN A 118 13.23 -2.52 2.14
CA ASN A 118 13.58 -3.43 3.24
C ASN A 118 13.23 -2.81 4.60
N TRP A 119 13.52 -1.52 4.78
CA TRP A 119 13.16 -0.80 6.00
C TRP A 119 11.63 -0.74 6.21
N LEU A 120 10.88 -0.39 5.16
CA LEU A 120 9.42 -0.35 5.18
C LEU A 120 8.82 -1.72 5.50
N LEU A 121 9.33 -2.78 4.86
CA LEU A 121 8.86 -4.15 5.08
C LEU A 121 9.09 -4.59 6.53
N ASN A 122 10.25 -4.30 7.11
CA ASN A 122 10.53 -4.58 8.52
C ASN A 122 9.56 -3.86 9.45
N LYS A 123 9.23 -2.59 9.16
CA LYS A 123 8.21 -1.86 9.93
C LYS A 123 6.83 -2.50 9.83
N CYS A 124 6.43 -2.94 8.63
CA CYS A 124 5.17 -3.64 8.42
C CYS A 124 5.12 -4.95 9.22
N TRP A 125 6.20 -5.75 9.19
CA TRP A 125 6.32 -6.99 9.97
C TRP A 125 6.23 -6.74 11.47
N ASN A 126 6.95 -5.74 11.98
CA ASN A 126 6.90 -5.40 13.40
C ASN A 126 5.47 -5.11 13.85
N ARG A 127 4.71 -4.34 13.07
CA ARG A 127 3.30 -4.06 13.36
C ARG A 127 2.40 -5.28 13.30
N LEU A 128 2.66 -6.18 12.35
CA LEU A 128 1.92 -7.43 12.25
C LEU A 128 2.19 -8.34 13.47
N GLN A 129 3.43 -8.34 13.98
CA GLN A 129 3.85 -9.14 15.12
C GLN A 129 3.42 -8.57 16.48
N THR A 130 3.39 -7.23 16.66
CA THR A 130 2.91 -6.60 17.90
C THR A 130 1.50 -7.07 18.29
N LYS A 131 0.69 -7.56 17.33
CA LYS A 131 -0.63 -8.13 17.59
C LYS A 131 -0.61 -9.61 18.01
N LYS A 132 0.37 -10.41 17.58
CA LYS A 132 0.45 -11.84 17.97
C LYS A 132 0.72 -12.00 19.46
N ASN A 133 1.49 -11.09 20.07
CA ASN A 133 1.85 -11.12 21.49
C ASN A 133 0.77 -10.55 22.43
N VAL A 134 -0.37 -10.09 21.92
CA VAL A 134 -1.48 -9.54 22.72
C VAL A 134 -2.70 -10.49 22.70
N ARG A 135 -2.53 -11.70 22.16
CA ARG A 135 -3.51 -12.80 22.26
C ARG A 135 -2.90 -13.92 23.10
N LEU A 136 -2.75 -13.68 24.41
CA LEU A 136 -2.63 -14.70 25.45
C LEU A 136 -3.66 -14.40 26.52
#